data_AF-A0A432ZYT2-F1
#
_entry.id   AF-A0A432ZYT2-F1
#
_cell.length_a   1.000
_cell.length_b   1.000
_cell.length_c   1.000
_cell.angle_alpha   90.00
_cell.angle_beta   90.00
_cell.angle_gamma   90.00
#
_symmetry.space_group_name_H-M   'P 1'
#
loop_
_entity.id
_entity.type
_entity.pdbx_description
1 polymer ?
#
loop_
_entity_poly.entity_id
_entity_poly.type
_entity_poly.pdbx_seq_one_letter_code
_entity_poly.pdbx_strand_id
1 'polypeptide(L)'
;MAKQIIRCYSANKVSPRPVREICIASHGGRIKECFDTRHKDVVRWSGVTWNANPYEETFDKEELVYLTADSNDRILEIDEGKVYIIGGIVDKNRHKVGCEVSEDDWERGSWRVGFQWRITRIDVLTCIANASKQGIRTAQLPIGEYIKMASRKVLTVNH
;
A
#
# COMPACT_ATOMS: atom_id res chain seq x y z
N MET A 1 7.92 -4.31 7.35
CA MET A 1 6.52 -3.86 7.44
C MET A 1 6.11 -3.38 8.84
N ALA A 2 6.02 -4.22 9.86
CA ALA A 2 5.42 -3.86 11.17
C ALA A 2 5.94 -2.53 11.77
N LYS A 3 7.27 -2.31 11.74
CA LYS A 3 7.87 -1.03 12.19
C LYS A 3 7.35 0.21 11.45
N GLN A 4 6.98 0.10 10.18
CA GLN A 4 6.41 1.24 9.45
C GLN A 4 4.97 1.51 9.88
N ILE A 5 4.16 0.48 10.08
CA ILE A 5 2.80 0.66 10.62
C ILE A 5 2.88 1.35 12.00
N ILE A 6 3.82 0.93 12.86
CA ILE A 6 4.09 1.58 14.15
C ILE A 6 4.47 3.06 13.99
N ARG A 7 5.32 3.38 13.01
CA ARG A 7 5.70 4.77 12.73
C ARG A 7 4.53 5.59 12.20
N CYS A 8 3.71 5.05 11.29
CA CYS A 8 2.50 5.72 10.80
C CYS A 8 1.57 6.08 11.96
N TYR A 9 1.29 5.09 12.82
CA TYR A 9 0.43 5.30 13.97
C TYR A 9 0.99 6.37 14.91
N SER A 10 2.29 6.29 15.21
CA SER A 10 2.97 7.24 16.09
C SER A 10 2.96 8.66 15.51
N ALA A 11 3.21 8.81 14.20
CA ALA A 11 3.15 10.08 13.50
C ALA A 11 1.73 10.65 13.45
N ASN A 12 0.73 9.80 13.24
CA ASN A 12 -0.68 10.21 13.27
C ASN A 12 -1.07 10.74 14.65
N LYS A 13 -0.67 10.05 15.74
CA LYS A 13 -1.00 10.42 17.11
C LYS A 13 -0.52 11.83 17.50
N VAL A 14 0.58 12.30 16.92
CA VAL A 14 1.15 13.63 17.19
C VAL A 14 0.84 14.64 16.09
N SER A 15 0.07 14.25 15.07
CA SER A 15 -0.32 15.14 13.97
C SER A 15 -1.25 16.24 14.49
N PRO A 16 -1.09 17.50 14.02
CA PRO A 16 -2.06 18.56 14.29
C PRO A 16 -3.48 18.23 13.78
N ARG A 17 -3.57 17.34 12.78
CA ARG A 17 -4.82 16.84 12.21
C ARG A 17 -4.69 15.32 12.04
N PRO A 18 -4.96 14.54 13.09
CA PRO A 18 -4.88 13.09 13.01
C PRO A 18 -6.01 12.54 12.15
N VAL A 19 -5.72 11.52 11.34
CA VAL A 19 -6.78 10.70 10.75
C VAL A 19 -7.49 9.95 11.88
N ARG A 20 -8.84 9.89 11.81
CA ARG A 20 -9.67 9.30 12.85
C ARG A 20 -9.59 7.78 12.87
N GLU A 21 -9.37 7.18 11.70
CA GLU A 21 -9.28 5.74 11.51
C GLU A 21 -8.11 5.37 10.60
N ILE A 22 -7.35 4.36 11.02
CA ILE A 22 -6.32 3.69 10.22
C ILE A 22 -6.76 2.22 10.10
N CYS A 23 -7.10 1.79 8.89
CA CYS A 23 -7.42 0.39 8.62
C CYS A 23 -6.18 -0.36 8.13
N ILE A 24 -5.86 -1.48 8.77
CA ILE A 24 -4.89 -2.46 8.29
C ILE A 24 -5.68 -3.59 7.63
N ALA A 25 -5.92 -3.44 6.32
CA ALA A 25 -6.58 -4.45 5.50
C ALA A 25 -5.67 -5.66 5.24
N SER A 26 -6.28 -6.80 4.88
CA SER A 26 -5.59 -8.08 4.67
C SER A 26 -4.69 -8.48 5.84
N HIS A 27 -5.11 -8.18 7.06
CA HIS A 27 -4.36 -8.45 8.27
C HIS A 27 -4.28 -9.95 8.56
N GLY A 28 -3.14 -10.55 8.19
CA GLY A 28 -2.88 -11.96 8.38
C GLY A 28 -1.39 -12.31 8.32
N GLY A 29 -1.13 -13.62 8.30
CA GLY A 29 0.21 -14.20 8.14
C GLY A 29 1.27 -13.59 9.07
N ARG A 30 2.47 -13.37 8.52
CA ARG A 30 3.65 -12.91 9.28
C ARG A 30 3.47 -11.55 9.95
N ILE A 31 2.65 -10.66 9.38
CA ILE A 31 2.40 -9.34 9.98
C ILE A 31 1.55 -9.50 11.23
N LYS A 32 0.47 -10.29 11.14
CA LYS A 32 -0.37 -10.62 12.30
C LYS A 32 0.44 -11.28 13.40
N GLU A 33 1.20 -12.33 13.08
CA GLU A 33 2.09 -13.00 14.03
C GLU A 33 3.07 -12.04 14.70
N CYS A 34 3.64 -11.10 13.93
CA CYS A 34 4.58 -10.11 14.48
C CYS A 34 3.91 -9.17 15.48
N PHE A 35 2.66 -8.74 15.22
CA PHE A 35 1.92 -7.89 16.16
C PHE A 35 1.46 -8.67 17.39
N ASP A 36 0.97 -9.90 17.22
CA ASP A 36 0.51 -10.76 18.33
C ASP A 36 1.65 -11.17 19.27
N THR A 37 2.88 -11.32 18.76
CA THR A 37 4.01 -11.84 19.54
C THR A 37 4.95 -10.74 20.05
N ARG A 38 5.30 -9.76 19.22
CA ARG A 38 6.36 -8.79 19.51
C ARG A 38 5.85 -7.39 19.84
N HIS A 39 4.61 -7.08 19.50
CA HIS A 39 4.02 -5.75 19.66
C HIS A 39 2.60 -5.86 20.24
N LYS A 40 2.46 -6.57 21.36
CA LYS A 40 1.16 -6.84 22.01
C LYS A 40 0.43 -5.58 22.46
N ASP A 41 1.15 -4.48 22.61
CA ASP A 41 0.64 -3.18 23.00
C ASP A 41 -0.22 -2.52 21.92
N VAL A 42 -0.19 -2.98 20.67
CA VAL A 42 -1.02 -2.43 19.60
C VAL A 42 -2.52 -2.61 19.82
N VAL A 43 -2.92 -3.55 20.68
CA VAL A 43 -4.32 -3.71 21.12
C VAL A 43 -4.86 -2.46 21.83
N ARG A 44 -3.98 -1.61 22.36
CA ARG A 44 -4.35 -0.37 23.06
C ARG A 44 -4.43 0.83 22.14
N TRP A 45 -4.15 0.67 20.85
CA TRP A 45 -4.18 1.77 19.90
C TRP A 45 -5.63 2.18 19.60
N SER A 46 -5.93 3.45 19.79
CA SER A 46 -7.23 4.04 19.42
C SER A 46 -7.27 4.38 17.93
N GLY A 47 -8.41 4.17 17.28
CA GLY A 47 -8.62 4.53 15.88
C GLY A 47 -7.84 3.64 14.90
N VAL A 48 -7.60 2.38 15.26
CA VAL A 48 -6.97 1.39 14.38
C VAL A 48 -7.87 0.18 14.24
N THR A 49 -8.19 -0.16 13.00
CA THR A 49 -9.02 -1.31 12.63
C THR A 49 -8.13 -2.37 12.00
N TRP A 50 -8.08 -3.56 12.60
CA TRP A 50 -7.35 -4.71 12.08
C TRP A 50 -8.32 -5.62 11.34
N ASN A 51 -8.30 -5.57 10.01
CA ASN A 51 -9.26 -6.29 9.18
C ASN A 51 -8.56 -7.40 8.40
N ALA A 52 -9.01 -8.64 8.55
CA ALA A 52 -8.48 -9.79 7.80
C ALA A 52 -8.87 -9.73 6.31
N ASN A 53 -9.98 -9.07 5.98
CA ASN A 53 -10.48 -8.95 4.63
C ASN A 53 -9.66 -7.92 3.84
N PRO A 54 -9.56 -8.10 2.51
CA PRO A 54 -8.95 -7.11 1.65
C PRO A 54 -9.82 -5.84 1.56
N TYR A 55 -9.24 -4.72 1.11
CA TYR A 55 -9.93 -3.43 1.13
C TYR A 55 -11.13 -3.41 0.17
N GLU A 56 -11.09 -4.22 -0.89
CA GLU A 56 -12.15 -4.42 -1.89
C GLU A 56 -13.42 -5.02 -1.30
N GLU A 57 -13.30 -5.81 -0.23
CA GLU A 57 -14.43 -6.40 0.48
C GLU A 57 -14.88 -5.56 1.69
N THR A 58 -14.14 -4.50 2.00
CA THR A 58 -14.34 -3.69 3.21
C THR A 58 -15.00 -2.35 2.92
N PHE A 59 -14.73 -1.78 1.74
CA PHE A 59 -15.14 -0.42 1.38
C PHE A 59 -15.78 -0.39 0.00
N ASP A 60 -16.68 0.57 -0.20
CA ASP A 60 -17.28 0.80 -1.50
C ASP A 60 -16.24 1.32 -2.49
N LYS A 61 -16.25 0.75 -3.70
CA LYS A 61 -15.24 1.03 -4.73
C LYS A 61 -15.17 2.51 -5.09
N GLU A 62 -16.30 3.21 -5.06
CA GLU A 62 -16.42 4.63 -5.36
C GLU A 62 -15.73 5.52 -4.33
N GLU A 63 -15.52 5.02 -3.11
CA GLU A 63 -14.84 5.71 -2.02
C GLU A 63 -13.32 5.50 -2.08
N LEU A 64 -12.85 4.43 -2.73
CA LEU A 64 -11.44 4.04 -2.76
C LEU A 64 -10.60 4.93 -3.68
N VAL A 65 -9.47 5.41 -3.15
CA VAL A 65 -8.42 6.09 -3.90
C VAL A 65 -7.07 5.46 -3.58
N TYR A 66 -6.45 4.82 -4.57
CA TYR A 66 -5.13 4.20 -4.42
C TYR A 66 -4.02 5.23 -4.63
N LEU A 67 -3.26 5.50 -3.57
CA LEU A 67 -2.14 6.42 -3.62
C LEU A 67 -0.91 5.74 -4.21
N THR A 68 -0.44 6.22 -5.35
CA THR A 68 0.75 5.72 -6.04
C THR A 68 1.49 6.84 -6.76
N ALA A 69 2.82 6.81 -6.70
CA ALA A 69 3.67 7.79 -7.37
C ALA A 69 3.62 7.69 -8.91
N ASP A 70 3.13 6.57 -9.45
CA ASP A 70 3.02 6.33 -10.88
C ASP A 70 1.66 6.77 -11.46
N SER A 71 0.76 7.34 -10.66
CA SER A 71 -0.53 7.86 -11.15
C SER A 71 -0.36 9.18 -11.92
N ASN A 72 -1.14 9.37 -12.98
CA ASN A 72 -1.18 10.63 -13.73
C ASN A 72 -1.96 11.72 -12.97
N ASP A 73 -2.93 11.32 -12.16
CA ASP A 73 -3.79 12.24 -11.43
C ASP A 73 -3.12 12.70 -10.14
N ARG A 74 -3.23 13.99 -9.83
CA ARG A 74 -2.64 14.58 -8.63
C ARG A 74 -3.75 14.87 -7.62
N ILE A 75 -3.56 14.41 -6.39
CA ILE A 75 -4.44 14.79 -5.30
C ILE A 75 -4.02 16.17 -4.77
N LEU A 76 -4.95 17.11 -4.73
CA LEU A 76 -4.72 18.46 -4.20
C LEU A 76 -5.34 18.61 -2.80
N GLU A 77 -6.46 17.92 -2.56
CA GLU A 77 -7.21 17.98 -1.33
C GLU A 77 -7.61 16.57 -0.89
N ILE A 78 -7.70 16.38 0.43
CA ILE A 78 -8.19 15.15 1.05
C ILE A 78 -9.70 15.32 1.27
N ASP A 79 -10.48 14.41 0.71
CA ASP A 79 -11.93 14.33 0.85
C ASP A 79 -12.23 13.38 2.02
N GLU A 80 -13.00 13.85 3.00
CA GLU A 80 -13.37 13.07 4.19
C GLU A 80 -14.31 11.89 3.85
N GLY A 81 -14.97 11.91 2.69
CA GLY A 81 -15.80 10.82 2.18
C GLY A 81 -15.03 9.79 1.34
N LYS A 82 -13.69 9.84 1.33
CA LYS A 82 -12.84 8.91 0.57
C LYS A 82 -11.94 8.09 1.49
N VAL A 83 -11.61 6.90 1.01
CA VAL A 83 -10.69 5.96 1.64
C VAL A 83 -9.39 5.92 0.84
N TYR A 84 -8.30 6.38 1.44
CA TYR A 84 -7.00 6.46 0.79
C TYR A 84 -6.16 5.22 1.09
N ILE A 85 -5.88 4.44 0.05
CA ILE A 85 -5.09 3.21 0.16
C ILE A 85 -3.61 3.57 -0.03
N ILE A 86 -2.79 3.16 0.94
CA ILE A 86 -1.32 3.21 0.83
C ILE A 86 -0.82 1.77 0.71
N GLY A 87 -0.16 1.44 -0.41
CA GLY A 87 0.36 0.11 -0.66
C GLY A 87 1.30 -0.38 0.44
N GLY A 88 0.99 -1.54 1.04
CA GLY A 88 1.78 -2.20 2.08
C GLY A 88 3.05 -2.88 1.56
N ILE A 89 3.68 -2.41 0.48
CA ILE A 89 4.90 -3.03 -0.04
C ILE A 89 6.08 -2.07 0.11
N VAL A 90 7.02 -2.53 0.93
CA VAL A 90 8.37 -1.99 1.04
C VAL A 90 9.26 -2.98 0.35
N ASP A 91 9.45 -2.81 -0.94
CA ASP A 91 10.71 -3.24 -1.50
C ASP A 91 11.60 -2.02 -1.67
N LYS A 92 12.85 -2.15 -1.21
CA LYS A 92 13.87 -1.13 -1.43
C LYS A 92 14.30 -1.20 -2.89
N ASN A 93 13.43 -0.76 -3.81
CA ASN A 93 13.65 -0.55 -5.26
C ASN A 93 15.05 -0.97 -5.76
N ARG A 94 15.35 -2.27 -5.71
CA ARG A 94 16.67 -2.82 -6.04
C ARG A 94 16.49 -3.45 -7.42
N HIS A 95 17.08 -2.78 -8.40
CA HIS A 95 17.24 -3.17 -9.81
C HIS A 95 16.15 -2.70 -10.79
N LYS A 96 16.42 -1.55 -11.40
CA LYS A 96 15.98 -1.19 -12.77
C LYS A 96 16.87 -1.92 -13.79
N VAL A 97 16.29 -2.61 -14.77
CA VAL A 97 16.61 -2.56 -16.24
C VAL A 97 15.76 -3.57 -17.00
N GLY A 98 15.27 -3.16 -18.19
CA GLY A 98 14.04 -3.50 -18.96
C GLY A 98 13.74 -4.93 -19.44
N CYS A 99 12.50 -5.11 -19.93
CA CYS A 99 12.03 -6.07 -20.98
C CYS A 99 10.52 -6.37 -20.86
N GLU A 100 9.88 -6.53 -22.02
CA GLU A 100 8.44 -6.66 -22.34
C GLU A 100 7.84 -8.02 -21.92
N VAL A 101 6.51 -8.09 -21.73
CA VAL A 101 5.80 -9.35 -21.45
C VAL A 101 4.49 -9.40 -22.25
N SER A 102 4.20 -10.55 -22.88
CA SER A 102 2.99 -10.84 -23.66
C SER A 102 1.82 -11.35 -22.80
N GLU A 103 0.59 -11.24 -23.32
CA GLU A 103 -0.69 -11.35 -22.60
C GLU A 103 -1.12 -12.75 -22.11
N ASP A 104 -0.41 -13.84 -22.48
CA ASP A 104 -0.93 -15.21 -22.35
C ASP A 104 -0.74 -15.93 -20.99
N ASP A 105 -0.01 -15.37 -20.02
CA ASP A 105 0.36 -16.10 -18.79
C ASP A 105 -0.70 -16.08 -17.66
N TRP A 106 -1.80 -15.31 -17.79
CA TRP A 106 -2.75 -15.09 -16.68
C TRP A 106 -3.88 -16.13 -16.56
N GLU A 107 -4.25 -16.85 -17.63
CA GLU A 107 -5.48 -17.67 -17.63
C GLU A 107 -5.32 -19.10 -17.07
N ARG A 108 -4.10 -19.56 -16.76
CA ARG A 108 -3.87 -20.94 -16.29
C ARG A 108 -3.74 -21.02 -14.78
N GLY A 109 -4.88 -21.01 -14.09
CA GLY A 109 -4.99 -21.30 -12.66
C GLY A 109 -4.38 -22.66 -12.29
N SER A 110 -3.20 -22.66 -11.68
CA SER A 110 -2.65 -23.81 -10.96
C SER A 110 -1.77 -23.37 -9.80
N TRP A 111 -2.39 -23.27 -8.63
CA TRP A 111 -1.67 -23.10 -7.37
C TRP A 111 -1.14 -24.48 -6.92
N ARG A 112 0.14 -24.75 -7.15
CA ARG A 112 0.87 -25.81 -6.44
C ARG A 112 2.06 -25.25 -5.69
N VAL A 113 2.08 -25.59 -4.41
CA VAL A 113 3.12 -25.35 -3.42
C VAL A 113 4.52 -25.74 -3.92
N GLY A 114 5.47 -24.82 -3.79
CA GLY A 114 6.89 -25.05 -4.08
C GLY A 114 7.71 -23.79 -3.83
N PHE A 115 8.35 -23.71 -2.67
CA PHE A 115 9.31 -22.66 -2.32
C PHE A 115 10.49 -22.69 -3.31
N GLN A 116 10.55 -21.72 -4.22
CA GLN A 116 11.80 -21.27 -4.83
C GLN A 116 11.68 -19.79 -5.15
N TRP A 117 12.30 -18.95 -4.31
CA TRP A 117 12.37 -17.51 -4.50
C TRP A 117 13.15 -17.21 -5.79
N ARG A 118 12.43 -16.93 -6.88
CA ARG A 118 12.98 -16.27 -8.05
C ARG A 118 12.24 -14.94 -8.21
N ILE A 119 12.73 -13.96 -7.46
CA ILE A 119 12.27 -12.57 -7.51
C ILE A 119 12.70 -12.00 -8.86
N THR A 120 11.75 -11.85 -9.78
CA THR A 120 11.92 -11.13 -11.03
C THR A 120 10.73 -10.21 -11.28
N ARG A 121 10.93 -8.91 -10.99
CA ARG A 121 10.39 -7.75 -11.73
C ARG A 121 8.86 -7.64 -11.90
N ILE A 122 8.07 -7.98 -10.88
CA ILE A 122 6.61 -7.77 -10.86
C ILE A 122 6.22 -7.16 -9.49
N ASP A 123 6.72 -5.98 -9.12
CA ASP A 123 6.32 -5.40 -7.80
C ASP A 123 6.06 -3.89 -7.77
N VAL A 124 6.28 -3.15 -8.87
CA VAL A 124 5.96 -1.70 -8.92
C VAL A 124 4.88 -1.37 -9.96
N LEU A 125 4.92 -2.02 -11.14
CA LEU A 125 3.84 -1.94 -12.13
C LEU A 125 2.55 -2.65 -11.67
N THR A 126 2.65 -3.54 -10.69
CA THR A 126 1.54 -4.32 -10.16
C THR A 126 0.51 -3.47 -9.46
N CYS A 127 0.90 -2.50 -8.63
CA CYS A 127 -0.07 -1.77 -7.82
C CYS A 127 -1.00 -0.90 -8.67
N ILE A 128 -0.44 -0.13 -9.61
CA ILE A 128 -1.25 0.70 -10.51
C ILE A 128 -2.04 -0.16 -11.50
N ALA A 129 -1.45 -1.21 -12.07
CA ALA A 129 -2.16 -2.11 -12.97
C ALA A 129 -3.29 -2.85 -12.25
N ASN A 130 -3.09 -3.26 -11.00
CA ASN A 130 -4.10 -3.91 -10.18
C ASN A 130 -5.25 -2.95 -9.85
N ALA A 131 -4.94 -1.72 -9.42
CA ALA A 131 -5.96 -0.70 -9.18
C ALA A 131 -6.76 -0.40 -10.45
N SER A 132 -6.10 -0.24 -11.60
CA SER A 132 -6.77 -0.01 -12.89
C SER A 132 -7.64 -1.19 -13.33
N LYS A 133 -7.18 -2.44 -13.16
CA LYS A 133 -7.97 -3.65 -13.43
C LYS A 133 -9.22 -3.72 -12.56
N GLN A 134 -9.08 -3.34 -11.28
CA GLN A 134 -10.21 -3.27 -10.35
C GLN A 134 -11.08 -2.02 -10.59
N GLY A 135 -10.65 -1.09 -11.46
CA GLY A 135 -11.34 0.17 -11.76
C GLY A 135 -11.35 1.15 -10.57
N ILE A 136 -10.37 1.06 -9.67
CA ILE A 136 -10.20 1.95 -8.52
C ILE A 136 -9.50 3.23 -8.98
N ARG A 137 -9.94 4.38 -8.49
CA ARG A 137 -9.28 5.66 -8.77
C ARG A 137 -7.85 5.63 -8.21
N THR A 138 -6.89 6.14 -8.98
CA THR A 138 -5.51 6.31 -8.50
C THR A 138 -5.15 7.78 -8.41
N ALA A 139 -4.24 8.15 -7.50
CA ALA A 139 -3.69 9.50 -7.43
C ALA A 139 -2.27 9.51 -6.87
N GLN A 140 -1.46 10.48 -7.27
CA GLN A 140 -0.14 10.75 -6.70
C GLN A 140 -0.20 11.95 -5.75
N LEU A 141 0.64 11.93 -4.71
CA LEU A 141 0.81 13.05 -3.80
C LEU A 141 1.51 14.23 -4.51
N PRO A 142 1.16 15.50 -4.19
CA PRO A 142 1.73 16.68 -4.84
C PRO A 142 3.12 17.05 -4.30
N ILE A 143 3.93 16.07 -3.89
CA ILE A 143 5.25 16.28 -3.27
C ILE A 143 6.30 16.80 -4.25
N GLY A 144 6.05 16.63 -5.55
CA GLY A 144 6.99 16.99 -6.60
C GLY A 144 7.26 18.48 -6.77
N GLU A 145 6.39 19.34 -6.26
CA GLU A 145 6.58 20.80 -6.24
C GLU A 145 7.52 21.24 -5.12
N TYR A 146 7.54 20.48 -4.02
CA TYR A 146 8.25 20.83 -2.80
C TYR A 146 9.56 20.06 -2.64
N ILE A 147 9.72 18.92 -3.31
CA ILE A 147 10.88 18.03 -3.19
C ILE A 147 11.48 17.74 -4.57
N LYS A 148 12.67 18.27 -4.83
CA LYS A 148 13.50 17.91 -5.99
C LYS A 148 14.28 16.63 -5.66
N MET A 149 13.87 15.50 -6.25
CA MET A 149 14.56 14.22 -6.13
C MET A 149 15.26 13.85 -7.45
N ALA A 150 16.45 13.25 -7.37
CA ALA A 150 17.19 12.74 -8.53
C ALA A 150 16.58 11.47 -9.14
N SER A 151 15.64 10.82 -8.45
CA SER A 151 14.96 9.58 -8.85
C SER A 151 13.43 9.70 -8.78
N ARG A 152 12.69 8.63 -9.13
CA ARG A 152 11.22 8.59 -9.03
C ARG A 152 10.76 9.01 -7.63
N LYS A 153 9.66 9.76 -7.57
CA LYS A 153 9.04 10.34 -6.36
C LYS A 153 8.30 9.28 -5.53
N VAL A 154 8.95 8.16 -5.24
CA VAL A 154 8.39 7.09 -4.40
C VAL A 154 8.81 7.37 -2.97
N LEU A 155 7.83 7.69 -2.13
CA LEU A 155 8.01 7.78 -0.68
C LEU A 155 7.76 6.42 -0.06
N THR A 156 8.62 6.03 0.86
CA THR A 156 8.32 4.89 1.74
C THR A 156 7.29 5.33 2.78
N VAL A 157 6.48 4.38 3.28
CA VAL A 157 5.34 4.65 4.16
C VAL A 157 5.71 5.52 5.37
N ASN A 158 6.98 5.52 5.83
CA ASN A 158 7.54 6.63 6.62
C ASN A 158 9.03 6.82 6.34
N HIS A 159 9.45 8.06 6.14
CA HIS A 159 10.85 8.50 6.16
C HIS A 159 11.26 8.97 7.56
#